data_AF-M2X810-F1
#
_entry.id   AF-M2X810-F1
#
_cell.length_a   1.000
_cell.length_b   1.000
_cell.length_c   1.000
_cell.angle_alpha   90.00
_cell.angle_beta   90.00
_cell.angle_gamma   90.00
#
_symmetry.space_group_name_H-M   'P 1'
#
loop_
_entity.id
_entity.type
_entity.pdbx_description
1 polymer ?
#
loop_
_entity_poly.entity_id
_entity_poly.type
_entity_poly.pdbx_seq_one_letter_code
_entity_poly.pdbx_strand_id
1 'polypeptide(L)'
;MSPTVNPKVGTRVDLVWIDRLSLLLKDIRRGEVVVLACPYNKNKKLIKRVVALEGDHIWSRKESRLTYIPLGHCWVEGDEQDKSTDSNQLGPVSGFFYLRY
;
A
#
# COMPACT_ATOMS: atom_id res chain seq x y z
N MET A 1 10.59 13.44 2.71
CA MET A 1 9.85 13.12 3.95
C MET A 1 10.61 12.00 4.66
N SER A 2 10.67 12.01 5.99
CA SER A 2 11.43 11.03 6.79
C SER A 2 10.61 9.73 6.97
N PRO A 3 11.23 8.53 7.00
CA PRO A 3 10.51 7.29 7.26
C PRO A 3 9.82 7.37 8.63
N THR A 4 8.49 7.24 8.65
CA THR A 4 7.70 7.37 9.88
C THR A 4 7.70 6.06 10.68
N VAL A 5 7.89 4.92 10.00
CA VAL A 5 8.16 3.63 10.65
C VAL A 5 9.67 3.53 10.86
N ASN A 6 10.08 3.77 12.10
CA ASN A 6 11.46 3.71 12.58
C ASN A 6 12.41 4.80 12.00
N PRO A 7 12.26 6.08 12.41
CA PRO A 7 13.10 7.19 11.95
C PRO A 7 14.56 7.12 12.43
N LYS A 8 14.89 6.22 13.38
CA LYS A 8 16.25 6.01 13.88
C LYS A 8 16.59 4.53 13.85
N VAL A 9 17.71 4.18 13.21
CA VAL A 9 18.26 2.82 13.22
C VAL A 9 18.73 2.50 14.63
N GLY A 10 17.83 1.99 15.48
CA GLY A 10 18.13 1.69 16.88
C GLY A 10 17.03 0.89 17.56
N THR A 11 17.26 -0.42 17.66
CA THR A 11 16.79 -1.43 18.65
C THR A 11 15.33 -1.43 19.17
N ARG A 12 14.43 -0.57 18.70
CA ARG A 12 13.01 -0.64 19.04
C ARG A 12 12.29 -1.55 18.05
N VAL A 13 11.66 -2.58 18.60
CA VAL A 13 10.76 -3.46 17.86
C VAL A 13 9.40 -2.77 17.83
N ASP A 14 8.97 -2.36 16.65
CA ASP A 14 7.62 -1.83 16.44
C ASP A 14 6.63 -2.99 16.36
N LEU A 15 5.75 -3.10 17.36
CA LEU A 15 4.64 -4.04 17.35
C LEU A 15 3.44 -3.39 16.68
N VAL A 16 2.93 -4.04 15.62
CA VAL A 16 1.75 -3.59 14.88
C VAL A 16 0.67 -4.65 14.96
N TRP A 17 -0.55 -4.21 15.24
CA TRP A 17 -1.73 -5.05 15.15
C TRP A 17 -2.27 -5.02 13.73
N ILE A 18 -2.56 -6.20 13.19
CA ILE A 18 -3.10 -6.37 11.84
C ILE A 18 -4.57 -6.73 11.98
N ASP A 19 -5.44 -5.80 11.60
CA ASP A 19 -6.85 -6.09 11.46
C ASP A 19 -7.11 -6.81 10.13
N ARG A 20 -7.55 -8.08 10.22
CA ARG A 20 -7.92 -8.89 9.05
C ARG A 20 -9.41 -8.80 8.71
N LEU A 21 -10.24 -8.34 9.64
CA LEU A 21 -11.70 -8.26 9.45
C LEU A 21 -12.05 -7.11 8.51
N SER A 22 -11.41 -5.94 8.68
CA SER A 22 -11.59 -4.79 7.80
C SER A 22 -11.22 -5.10 6.33
N LEU A 23 -10.24 -5.99 6.12
CA LEU A 23 -9.89 -6.50 4.79
C LEU A 23 -10.96 -7.44 4.21
N LEU A 24 -11.58 -8.29 5.04
CA LEU A 24 -12.66 -9.18 4.63
C LEU A 24 -13.93 -8.40 4.28
N LEU A 25 -14.19 -7.33 5.03
CA LEU A 25 -15.34 -6.43 4.83
C LEU A 25 -15.10 -5.37 3.76
N LYS A 26 -13.90 -5.31 3.17
CA LYS A 26 -13.48 -4.28 2.20
C LYS A 26 -13.66 -2.83 2.70
N ASP A 27 -13.69 -2.62 4.02
CA ASP A 27 -13.73 -1.27 4.61
C ASP A 27 -12.31 -0.72 4.70
N ILE A 28 -11.71 -0.45 3.54
CA ILE A 28 -10.39 0.17 3.44
C ILE A 28 -10.59 1.67 3.23
N ARG A 29 -9.89 2.47 4.03
CA ARG A 29 -10.00 3.93 4.00
C ARG A 29 -8.72 4.58 3.51
N ARG A 30 -8.85 5.75 2.89
CA ARG A 30 -7.69 6.57 2.52
C ARG A 30 -6.88 6.90 3.77
N GLY A 31 -5.56 6.79 3.67
CA GLY A 31 -4.61 7.03 4.74
C GLY A 31 -4.27 5.79 5.58
N GLU A 32 -5.00 4.68 5.43
CA GLU A 32 -4.70 3.44 6.15
C GLU A 32 -3.41 2.77 5.66
N VAL A 33 -2.79 2.02 6.56
CA VAL A 33 -1.58 1.24 6.26
C VAL A 33 -1.98 -0.20 6.03
N VAL A 34 -1.60 -0.72 4.87
CA VAL A 34 -1.95 -2.05 4.40
C VAL A 34 -0.71 -2.89 4.20
N VAL A 35 -0.87 -4.20 4.40
CA VAL A 35 0.18 -5.20 4.19
C VAL A 35 -0.12 -5.96 2.89
N LEU A 36 0.80 -5.94 1.95
CA LEU A 36 0.65 -6.55 0.64
C LEU A 36 1.66 -7.69 0.47
N ALA A 37 1.30 -8.72 -0.29
CA ALA A 37 2.27 -9.72 -0.72
C ALA A 37 3.23 -9.09 -1.76
N CYS A 38 4.53 -9.30 -1.61
CA CYS A 38 5.49 -8.84 -2.61
C CYS A 38 5.31 -9.63 -3.92
N PRO A 39 5.10 -8.97 -5.08
CA PRO A 39 4.84 -9.65 -6.34
C PRO A 39 6.03 -10.50 -6.80
N TYR A 40 7.25 -10.12 -6.43
CA TYR A 40 8.49 -10.82 -6.79
C TYR A 40 8.85 -11.95 -5.82
N ASN A 41 8.34 -11.92 -4.58
CA ASN A 41 8.64 -12.94 -3.58
C ASN A 41 7.49 -13.06 -2.56
N LYS A 42 6.70 -14.13 -2.69
CA LYS A 42 5.52 -14.37 -1.83
C LYS A 42 5.84 -14.49 -0.33
N ASN A 43 7.09 -14.80 0.03
CA ASN A 43 7.53 -14.87 1.43
C ASN A 43 7.86 -13.49 2.02
N LYS A 44 7.92 -12.44 1.19
CA LYS A 44 8.13 -11.05 1.63
C LYS A 44 6.81 -10.29 1.61
N LYS A 45 6.60 -9.48 2.65
CA LYS A 45 5.45 -8.58 2.78
C LYS A 45 5.91 -7.15 2.57
N LEU A 46 5.07 -6.36 1.91
CA LEU A 46 5.24 -4.93 1.70
C LEU A 46 4.26 -4.19 2.61
N ILE A 47 4.70 -3.12 3.24
CA ILE A 47 3.84 -2.24 4.04
C ILE A 47 3.72 -0.94 3.27
N LYS A 48 2.48 -0.53 2.97
CA LYS A 48 2.18 0.64 2.13
C LYS A 48 0.98 1.40 2.67
N ARG A 49 0.84 2.66 2.29
CA ARG A 49 -0.28 3.51 2.66
C ARG A 49 -1.24 3.65 1.49
N VAL A 50 -2.53 3.55 1.77
CA VAL A 50 -3.60 3.81 0.81
C VAL A 50 -3.69 5.31 0.56
N VAL A 51 -3.55 5.72 -0.70
CA VAL A 51 -3.63 7.12 -1.13
C VAL A 51 -4.94 7.41 -1.85
N ALA A 52 -5.44 6.45 -2.64
CA ALA A 52 -6.70 6.57 -3.36
C ALA A 52 -7.47 5.24 -3.36
N LEU A 53 -8.79 5.32 -3.45
CA LEU A 53 -9.74 4.21 -3.44
C LEU A 53 -10.47 4.10 -4.78
N GLU A 54 -11.33 3.10 -4.90
CA GLU A 54 -12.21 2.94 -6.06
C GLU A 54 -13.00 4.21 -6.40
N GLY A 55 -13.11 4.50 -7.69
CA GLY A 55 -13.78 5.71 -8.18
C GLY A 55 -12.88 6.95 -8.23
N ASP A 56 -11.72 6.92 -7.58
CA ASP A 56 -10.81 8.07 -7.54
C ASP A 56 -10.02 8.23 -8.83
N HIS A 57 -9.53 9.46 -9.03
CA HIS A 57 -8.53 9.79 -10.02
C HIS A 57 -7.27 10.29 -9.31
N ILE A 58 -6.13 9.68 -9.62
CA ILE A 58 -4.84 10.05 -9.04
C ILE A 58 -3.82 10.34 -10.14
N TRP A 59 -2.96 11.32 -9.91
CA TRP A 59 -1.87 11.61 -10.83
C TRP A 59 -0.74 10.59 -10.63
N SER A 60 -0.56 9.70 -11.59
CA SER A 60 0.55 8.74 -11.58
C SER A 60 1.86 9.46 -11.88
N ARG A 61 2.82 9.41 -10.95
CA ARG A 61 4.13 10.06 -11.14
C ARG A 61 4.94 9.39 -12.25
N LYS A 62 4.81 8.07 -12.40
CA LYS A 62 5.55 7.31 -13.41
C LYS A 62 5.04 7.61 -14.82
N GLU A 63 3.73 7.61 -15.00
CA GLU A 63 3.11 7.77 -16.31
C GLU A 63 2.82 9.24 -16.63
N SER A 64 3.02 10.15 -15.67
CA SER A 64 2.72 11.58 -15.78
C SER A 64 1.33 11.84 -16.37
N ARG A 65 0.35 11.06 -15.90
CA ARG A 65 -1.05 11.15 -16.34
C ARG A 65 -2.02 10.89 -15.19
N LEU A 66 -3.26 11.34 -15.40
CA LEU A 66 -4.36 11.03 -14.51
C LEU A 66 -4.78 9.56 -14.71
N THR A 67 -4.77 8.79 -13.63
CA THR A 67 -5.12 7.37 -13.59
C THR A 67 -6.37 7.18 -12.76
N TYR A 68 -7.38 6.54 -13.35
CA TYR A 68 -8.60 6.14 -12.66
C TYR A 68 -8.39 4.84 -11.87
N ILE A 69 -9.00 4.75 -10.69
CA ILE A 69 -8.95 3.57 -9.82
C ILE A 69 -10.22 2.72 -10.03
N PRO A 70 -10.11 1.51 -10.60
CA PRO A 70 -11.26 0.65 -10.81
C PRO A 70 -11.93 0.19 -9.51
N LEU A 71 -13.17 -0.29 -9.62
CA LEU A 71 -13.90 -0.91 -8.51
C LEU A 71 -13.09 -2.07 -7.91
N GLY A 72 -13.09 -2.16 -6.58
CA GLY A 72 -12.33 -3.14 -5.82
C GLY A 72 -10.81 -2.98 -5.92
N HIS A 73 -10.30 -1.83 -6.37
CA HIS A 73 -8.88 -1.50 -6.39
C HIS A 73 -8.59 -0.27 -5.53
N CYS A 74 -7.34 -0.13 -5.13
CA CYS A 74 -6.85 1.05 -4.46
C CYS A 74 -5.43 1.38 -4.91
N TRP A 75 -5.03 2.63 -4.73
CA TRP A 75 -3.68 3.10 -5.00
C TRP A 75 -2.88 3.16 -3.71
N VAL A 76 -1.74 2.48 -3.68
CA VAL A 76 -0.88 2.38 -2.50
C VAL A 76 0.50 2.97 -2.76
N GLU A 77 0.99 3.79 -1.85
CA GLU A 77 2.32 4.39 -1.93
C GLU A 77 3.13 4.07 -0.67
N GLY A 78 4.44 3.92 -0.84
CA GLY A 78 5.36 3.67 0.27
C GLY A 78 5.95 4.98 0.80
N ASP A 79 6.30 4.98 2.08
CA ASP A 79 6.94 6.13 2.72
C ASP A 79 8.42 6.28 2.30
N GLU A 80 9.04 5.20 1.80
CA GLU A 80 10.40 5.19 1.23
C GLU A 80 10.33 5.13 -0.31
N GLN A 81 10.48 6.29 -0.93
CA GLN A 81 10.25 6.53 -2.35
C GLN A 81 11.27 5.82 -3.27
N ASP A 82 12.48 5.54 -2.79
CA ASP A 82 13.60 5.09 -3.63
C ASP A 82 13.88 3.58 -3.60
N LYS A 83 13.20 2.79 -2.76
CA LYS A 83 13.50 1.35 -2.60
C LYS A 83 12.30 0.41 -2.67
N SER A 84 11.06 0.92 -2.77
CA SER A 84 9.89 0.09 -2.50
C SER A 84 8.90 0.03 -3.68
N THR A 85 8.60 -1.18 -4.15
CA THR A 85 7.57 -1.42 -5.18
C THR A 85 6.21 -0.90 -4.73
N ASP A 86 5.63 0.07 -5.44
CA ASP A 86 4.38 0.76 -5.12
C ASP A 86 3.41 0.82 -6.31
N SER A 87 2.26 1.48 -6.15
CA SER A 87 1.30 1.67 -7.24
C SER A 87 1.80 2.58 -8.36
N ASN A 88 2.78 3.45 -8.13
CA ASN A 88 3.38 4.19 -9.25
C ASN A 88 4.08 3.23 -10.22
N GLN A 89 4.64 2.12 -9.73
CA GLN A 89 5.26 1.11 -10.58
C GLN A 89 4.30 0.06 -11.11
N LEU A 90 3.36 -0.41 -10.27
CA LEU A 90 2.47 -1.55 -10.55
C LEU A 90 1.07 -1.14 -11.05
N GLY A 91 0.67 0.11 -10.84
CA GLY A 91 -0.70 0.58 -11.04
C GLY A 91 -1.62 0.30 -9.83
N PRO A 92 -2.95 0.43 -10.03
CA PRO A 92 -3.94 0.15 -8.99
C PRO A 92 -3.87 -1.30 -8.51
N VAL A 93 -3.92 -1.52 -7.20
CA VAL A 93 -3.81 -2.85 -6.57
C VAL A 93 -5.19 -3.33 -6.13
N SER A 94 -5.58 -4.54 -6.55
CA SER A 94 -6.87 -5.11 -6.19
C SER A 94 -6.95 -5.45 -4.70
N GLY A 95 -8.08 -5.10 -4.08
CA GLY A 95 -8.52 -5.38 -2.70
C GLY A 95 -8.31 -6.84 -2.24
N PHE A 96 -8.16 -7.76 -3.19
CA PHE A 96 -7.93 -9.17 -2.92
C PHE A 96 -6.47 -9.52 -2.58
N PHE A 97 -5.49 -8.67 -2.94
CA PHE A 97 -4.07 -8.93 -2.66
C PHE A 97 -3.61 -8.52 -1.24
N TYR A 98 -4.54 -8.05 -0.41
CA TYR A 98 -4.25 -7.41 0.87
C TYR A 98 -3.98 -8.38 2.01
N LEU A 99 -4.06 -9.69 1.79
CA LEU A 99 -3.45 -10.76 2.59
C LEU A 99 -4.02 -12.09 2.09
N ARG A 100 -3.35 -12.70 1.11
CA ARG A 100 -3.62 -14.09 0.74
C ARG A 100 -2.70 -14.98 1.58
N TYR A 101 -3.29 -15.75 2.48
CA TYR A 101 -2.65 -16.90 3.12
C TYR A 101 -2.96 -18.13 2.29
#